data_AF-A0A7S6M9S6-F1
#
_entry.id   AF-A0A7S6M9S6-F1
#
_cell.length_a   1.000
_cell.length_b   1.000
_cell.length_c   1.000
_cell.angle_alpha   90.00
_cell.angle_beta   90.00
_cell.angle_gamma   90.00
#
_symmetry.space_group_name_H-M   'P 1'
#
loop_
_entity.id
_entity.type
_entity.pdbx_description
1 polymer ?
#
loop_
_entity_poly.entity_id
_entity_poly.type
_entity_poly.pdbx_seq_one_letter_code
_entity_poly.pdbx_strand_id
1 'polypeptide(L)'
;MLIPRSIRGWLSVLRGGVAPGLIVIGTMLGFWFGLMPGFSGLHAALLFAMLLINVPIGVFLLFAALGKSASLAAAPLLVSLGEWVQQSLPALPATAGALPIIGLTDFSRYALCGALLAGPILGLLLGGTMALVVQSFRRTWLSLEGKSERFATWRRIWWVRLLDWLLISKSATDVRAVLERRGRYVRIPGLAVGVVLLAAAGAGLIVLRDRLVDGLAEQALTRANGAEVNIGRVELSLFGARLALSDVQITDPAQPQNNRAAIEALTADLGVLALLRGQVEIEEVVLTGVKTNSPRERPGVVLAPPPPPATQEFVPGQHGLGPQSEFGELESYLQSAEQLREWTRTIREWLPAPPDAAAAPPPRPVADGYLAHLDLRAPRSPAPRVRLKRLKIENVEIGLERWGVSRVLAENLSDAPWAAGDVVSVSIRSQQFRSRATLLINYGDAAPEARIGVQMDDVSMGALQRGLNAGNRVIFEDGVVAATISGGATRDAVDFQLRVEAQSMRCRVGPAGLFGMDAKVADEAFRYARDLNLTLRIIGPIDAPRIVFDAPAITAALRDALVAAGKRELAERVGGALGDKLPPGAAGAVQQGVGAIGEGLGGLFGSKPEEKKPPPQQPPK
;
A
#
# COMPACT_ATOMS: atom_id res chain seq x y z
N MET A 1 16.49 23.91 57.38
CA MET A 1 16.02 23.41 56.07
C MET A 1 16.95 23.94 54.97
N LEU A 2 18.07 23.29 54.66
CA LEU A 2 19.03 23.85 53.68
C LEU A 2 19.63 22.85 52.68
N ILE A 3 19.27 21.56 52.74
CA ILE A 3 19.73 20.58 51.72
C ILE A 3 18.61 20.38 50.68
N PRO A 4 18.87 20.65 49.39
CA PRO A 4 17.97 20.28 48.30
C PRO A 4 17.57 18.81 48.41
N ARG A 5 16.27 18.50 48.18
CA ARG A 5 15.74 17.12 48.26
C ARG A 5 16.56 16.12 47.43
N SER A 6 17.15 16.57 46.31
CA SER A 6 18.01 15.78 45.43
C SER A 6 19.30 15.29 46.09
N ILE A 7 19.96 16.14 46.89
CA ILE A 7 21.21 15.80 47.62
C ILE A 7 20.89 14.83 48.76
N ARG A 8 19.73 15.00 49.43
CA ARG A 8 19.27 14.08 50.48
C ARG A 8 19.04 12.66 49.97
N GLY A 9 18.55 12.52 48.74
CA GLY A 9 18.37 11.23 48.05
C GLY A 9 19.69 10.56 47.66
N TRP A 10 20.71 11.34 47.29
CA TRP A 10 22.05 10.82 47.03
C TRP A 10 22.71 10.29 48.30
N LEU A 11 22.64 11.08 49.37
CA LEU A 11 23.17 10.69 50.66
C LEU A 11 22.47 9.43 51.20
N SER A 12 21.16 9.22 50.96
CA SER A 12 20.48 8.02 51.47
C SER A 12 20.99 6.72 50.84
N VAL A 13 21.50 6.77 49.61
CA VAL A 13 22.12 5.61 48.94
C VAL A 13 23.44 5.24 49.61
N LEU A 14 24.29 6.22 49.93
CA LEU A 14 25.55 5.97 50.65
C LEU A 14 25.29 5.45 52.08
N ARG A 15 24.22 5.92 52.72
CA ARG A 15 23.86 5.66 54.12
C ARG A 15 23.12 4.35 54.40
N GLY A 16 22.92 3.49 53.41
CA GLY A 16 22.21 2.23 53.61
C GLY A 16 20.69 2.28 53.39
N GLY A 17 20.11 3.35 52.88
CA GLY A 17 18.66 3.37 52.61
C GLY A 17 18.20 2.40 51.51
N VAL A 18 19.14 1.83 50.73
CA VAL A 18 18.86 1.10 49.48
C VAL A 18 19.68 -0.18 49.38
N ALA A 19 19.02 -1.27 48.97
CA ALA A 19 19.65 -2.58 48.73
C ALA A 19 20.64 -2.50 47.55
N PRO A 20 21.79 -3.21 47.60
CA PRO A 20 22.80 -3.16 46.53
C PRO A 20 22.24 -3.49 45.14
N GLY A 21 21.34 -4.47 45.04
CA GLY A 21 20.71 -4.83 43.76
C GLY A 21 19.92 -3.68 43.12
N LEU A 22 19.28 -2.81 43.92
CA LEU A 22 18.57 -1.63 43.41
C LEU A 22 19.53 -0.51 42.95
N ILE A 23 20.73 -0.46 43.53
CA ILE A 23 21.81 0.42 43.04
C ILE A 23 22.27 -0.06 41.67
N VAL A 24 22.52 -1.37 41.51
CA VAL A 24 22.90 -1.98 40.23
C VAL A 24 21.83 -1.69 39.16
N ILE A 25 20.57 -2.01 39.43
CA ILE A 25 19.46 -1.77 38.48
C ILE A 25 19.32 -0.28 38.18
N GLY A 26 19.46 0.58 39.19
CA GLY A 26 19.35 2.03 39.00
C GLY A 26 20.45 2.63 38.14
N THR A 27 21.69 2.19 38.37
CA THR A 27 22.83 2.54 37.54
C THR A 27 22.67 2.00 36.12
N MET A 28 22.26 0.75 35.97
CA MET A 28 22.06 0.12 34.66
C MET A 28 21.01 0.86 33.83
N LEU A 29 19.81 1.08 34.40
CA LEU A 29 18.73 1.79 33.70
C LEU A 29 19.11 3.25 33.41
N GLY A 30 19.76 3.93 34.36
CA GLY A 30 20.21 5.32 34.18
C GLY A 30 21.24 5.43 33.07
N PHE A 31 22.30 4.62 33.12
CA PHE A 31 23.35 4.62 32.11
C PHE A 31 22.81 4.23 30.74
N TRP A 32 21.97 3.21 30.66
CA TRP A 32 21.34 2.77 29.42
C TRP A 32 20.45 3.87 28.80
N PHE A 33 19.65 4.56 29.63
CA PHE A 33 18.85 5.71 29.21
C PHE A 33 19.73 6.85 28.69
N GLY A 34 20.84 7.16 29.36
CA GLY A 34 21.75 8.22 28.94
C GLY A 34 22.53 7.90 27.66
N LEU A 35 22.94 6.65 27.49
CA LEU A 35 23.80 6.23 26.39
C LEU A 35 23.11 6.35 25.02
N MET A 36 21.78 6.31 24.99
CA MET A 36 21.03 6.45 23.75
C MET A 36 21.05 7.89 23.21
N PRO A 37 21.41 8.10 21.94
CA PRO A 37 21.24 9.39 21.29
C PRO A 37 19.77 9.72 21.05
N GLY A 38 19.44 11.02 21.06
CA GLY A 38 18.07 11.51 20.86
C GLY A 38 17.07 11.09 21.94
N PHE A 39 15.78 11.11 21.60
CA PHE A 39 14.70 10.53 22.38
C PHE A 39 14.00 9.48 21.52
N SER A 40 13.64 8.35 22.12
CA SER A 40 13.07 7.20 21.40
C SER A 40 12.05 6.45 22.27
N GLY A 41 11.30 5.53 21.66
CA GLY A 41 10.37 4.66 22.38
C GLY A 41 11.01 3.89 23.53
N LEU A 42 12.27 3.50 23.39
CA LEU A 42 13.03 2.82 24.43
C LEU A 42 13.31 3.72 25.65
N HIS A 43 13.48 5.03 25.47
CA HIS A 43 13.57 5.97 26.59
C HIS A 43 12.27 5.99 27.41
N ALA A 44 11.12 5.98 26.74
CA ALA A 44 9.82 5.91 27.40
C ALA A 44 9.67 4.60 28.20
N ALA A 45 10.09 3.46 27.62
CA ALA A 45 10.09 2.17 28.31
C ALA A 45 11.02 2.16 29.54
N LEU A 46 12.21 2.74 29.45
CA LEU A 46 13.17 2.84 30.57
C LEU A 46 12.67 3.78 31.67
N LEU A 47 12.03 4.89 31.33
CA LEU A 47 11.38 5.77 32.31
C LEU A 47 10.22 5.07 33.02
N PHE A 48 9.41 4.32 32.27
CA PHE A 48 8.33 3.54 32.85
C PHE A 48 8.87 2.45 33.79
N ALA A 49 9.94 1.75 33.41
CA ALA A 49 10.64 0.79 34.27
C ALA A 49 11.19 1.47 35.54
N MET A 50 11.76 2.67 35.41
CA MET A 50 12.26 3.47 36.53
C MET A 50 11.14 3.93 37.49
N LEU A 51 9.94 4.20 36.99
CA LEU A 51 8.77 4.49 37.83
C LEU A 51 8.27 3.25 38.56
N LEU A 52 8.23 2.10 37.88
CA LEU A 52 7.72 0.85 38.42
C LEU A 52 8.67 0.22 39.45
N ILE A 53 9.98 0.27 39.18
CA ILE A 53 11.02 -0.30 40.03
C ILE A 53 11.42 0.74 41.09
N ASN A 54 11.65 0.31 42.33
CA ASN A 54 12.06 1.17 43.43
C ASN A 54 13.55 1.58 43.36
N VAL A 55 13.95 2.11 42.21
CA VAL A 55 15.30 2.59 41.94
C VAL A 55 15.56 3.92 42.64
N PRO A 56 16.78 4.13 43.19
CA PRO A 56 17.20 5.44 43.67
C PRO A 56 17.30 6.45 42.50
N ILE A 57 16.33 7.38 42.43
CA ILE A 57 16.23 8.40 41.37
C ILE A 57 17.55 9.17 41.18
N GLY A 58 18.23 9.53 42.28
CA GLY A 58 19.49 10.26 42.20
C GLY A 58 20.59 9.49 41.45
N VAL A 59 20.69 8.17 41.68
CA VAL A 59 21.64 7.30 40.98
C VAL A 59 21.26 7.17 39.51
N PHE A 60 19.98 6.95 39.23
CA PHE A 60 19.48 6.91 37.86
C PHE A 60 19.85 8.18 37.08
N LEU A 61 19.56 9.36 37.63
CA LEU A 61 19.83 10.64 36.96
C LEU A 61 21.32 10.92 36.77
N LEU A 62 22.16 10.59 37.76
CA LEU A 62 23.62 10.73 37.61
C LEU A 62 24.13 9.84 36.48
N PHE A 63 23.74 8.58 36.47
CA PHE A 63 24.20 7.66 35.44
C PHE A 63 23.56 7.94 34.08
N ALA A 64 22.37 8.53 34.03
CA ALA A 64 21.82 9.10 32.80
C ALA A 64 22.66 10.26 32.26
N ALA A 65 23.11 11.17 33.13
CA ALA A 65 24.01 12.23 32.72
C ALA A 65 25.37 11.67 32.24
N LEU A 66 25.96 10.72 32.98
CA LEU A 66 27.20 10.05 32.60
C LEU A 66 27.06 9.28 31.28
N GLY A 67 25.96 8.54 31.11
CA GLY A 67 25.63 7.83 29.88
C GLY A 67 25.47 8.80 28.72
N LYS A 68 24.87 9.97 28.94
CA LYS A 68 24.73 11.00 27.90
C LYS A 68 26.06 11.60 27.49
N SER A 69 26.93 11.89 28.46
CA SER A 69 28.30 12.30 28.18
C SER A 69 29.06 11.24 27.41
N ALA A 70 28.91 9.96 27.77
CA ALA A 70 29.50 8.83 27.04
C ALA A 70 28.93 8.68 25.62
N SER A 71 27.62 8.86 25.43
CA SER A 71 26.96 8.85 24.12
C SER A 71 27.57 9.88 23.16
N LEU A 72 27.78 11.09 23.67
CA LEU A 72 28.39 12.17 22.90
C LEU A 72 29.88 11.91 22.66
N ALA A 73 30.64 11.46 23.66
CA ALA A 73 32.09 11.26 23.56
C ALA A 73 32.52 9.97 22.81
N ALA A 74 31.61 8.99 22.70
CA ALA A 74 31.87 7.70 22.06
C ALA A 74 31.03 7.51 20.79
N ALA A 75 30.61 8.58 20.13
CA ALA A 75 29.73 8.50 18.95
C ALA A 75 30.27 7.55 17.84
N PRO A 76 31.55 7.61 17.42
CA PRO A 76 32.08 6.67 16.41
C PRO A 76 32.12 5.21 16.89
N LEU A 77 32.36 4.98 18.19
CA LEU A 77 32.37 3.64 18.78
C LEU A 77 30.95 3.06 18.82
N LEU A 78 29.94 3.88 19.13
CA LEU A 78 28.54 3.44 19.09
C LEU A 78 28.09 3.11 17.66
N VAL A 79 28.57 3.85 16.66
CA VAL A 79 28.27 3.55 15.24
C VAL A 79 28.91 2.22 14.82
N SER A 80 30.21 2.05 15.04
CA SER A 80 30.91 0.80 14.67
C SER A 80 30.34 -0.42 15.39
N LEU A 81 30.02 -0.30 16.68
CA LEU A 81 29.32 -1.36 17.40
C LEU A 81 27.92 -1.60 16.85
N GLY A 82 27.20 -0.54 16.48
CA GLY A 82 25.86 -0.63 15.87
C GLY A 82 25.85 -1.33 14.51
N GLU A 83 26.84 -1.04 13.67
CA GLU A 83 27.07 -1.75 12.41
C GLU A 83 27.32 -3.23 12.66
N TRP A 84 28.21 -3.55 13.61
CA TRP A 84 28.47 -4.93 14.00
C TRP A 84 27.22 -5.64 14.53
N VAL A 85 26.40 -4.97 15.34
CA VAL A 85 25.13 -5.51 15.85
C VAL A 85 24.16 -5.81 14.72
N GLN A 86 23.98 -4.90 13.76
CA GLN A 86 23.04 -5.13 12.67
C GLN A 86 23.52 -6.24 11.71
N GLN A 87 24.83 -6.36 11.50
CA GLN A 87 25.41 -7.39 10.64
C GLN A 87 25.45 -8.77 11.32
N SER A 88 25.87 -8.84 12.58
CA SER A 88 26.12 -10.10 13.29
C SER A 88 24.93 -10.58 14.11
N LEU A 89 24.08 -9.66 14.56
CA LEU A 89 22.93 -9.92 15.43
C LEU A 89 21.64 -9.23 14.92
N PRO A 90 21.24 -9.40 13.65
CA PRO A 90 20.08 -8.70 13.06
C PRO A 90 18.76 -8.97 13.81
N ALA A 91 18.65 -10.13 14.46
CA ALA A 91 17.49 -10.48 15.27
C ALA A 91 17.27 -9.54 16.47
N LEU A 92 18.32 -8.95 17.03
CA LEU A 92 18.24 -8.09 18.22
C LEU A 92 17.49 -6.77 17.94
N PRO A 93 17.87 -5.93 16.96
CA PRO A 93 17.09 -4.75 16.60
C PRO A 93 15.72 -5.11 16.00
N ALA A 94 15.59 -6.24 15.28
CA ALA A 94 14.31 -6.66 14.72
C ALA A 94 13.28 -7.02 15.81
N THR A 95 13.69 -7.81 16.82
CA THR A 95 12.83 -8.18 17.95
C THR A 95 12.49 -6.96 18.82
N ALA A 96 13.47 -6.09 19.08
CA ALA A 96 13.20 -4.84 19.80
C ALA A 96 12.24 -3.92 19.02
N GLY A 97 12.37 -3.86 17.69
CA GLY A 97 11.50 -3.12 16.79
C GLY A 97 10.07 -3.66 16.71
N ALA A 98 9.87 -4.95 16.97
CA ALA A 98 8.55 -5.58 16.97
C ALA A 98 7.74 -5.28 18.25
N LEU A 99 8.40 -4.90 19.35
CA LEU A 99 7.74 -4.63 20.62
C LEU A 99 6.97 -3.29 20.56
N PRO A 100 5.76 -3.20 21.12
CA PRO A 100 5.02 -1.95 21.19
C PRO A 100 5.79 -0.92 22.02
N ILE A 101 5.65 0.37 21.67
CA ILE A 101 6.39 1.51 22.26
C ILE A 101 7.87 1.48 21.91
N ILE A 102 8.58 0.38 22.16
CA ILE A 102 10.01 0.23 21.81
C ILE A 102 10.20 0.32 20.30
N GLY A 103 9.26 -0.20 19.50
CA GLY A 103 9.25 -0.13 18.04
C GLY A 103 9.19 1.29 17.45
N LEU A 104 8.79 2.30 18.24
CA LEU A 104 8.94 3.71 17.85
C LEU A 104 10.42 4.16 17.82
N THR A 105 11.33 3.33 18.32
CA THR A 105 12.77 3.56 18.25
C THR A 105 13.28 3.27 16.85
N ASP A 106 13.93 4.26 16.25
CA ASP A 106 14.50 4.13 14.92
C ASP A 106 15.78 3.28 14.92
N PHE A 107 15.64 1.96 15.00
CA PHE A 107 16.76 1.01 14.98
C PHE A 107 17.53 0.97 13.65
N SER A 108 17.16 1.80 12.66
CA SER A 108 18.07 2.03 11.53
C SER A 108 19.31 2.80 11.94
N ARG A 109 19.25 3.63 13.00
CA ARG A 109 20.42 4.39 13.45
C ARG A 109 21.44 3.46 14.07
N TYR A 110 22.67 3.49 13.56
CA TYR A 110 23.75 2.64 14.06
C TYR A 110 24.04 2.92 15.53
N ALA A 111 24.15 4.19 15.92
CA ALA A 111 24.44 4.56 17.31
C ALA A 111 23.36 4.06 18.30
N LEU A 112 22.09 3.99 17.90
CA LEU A 112 21.02 3.41 18.73
C LEU A 112 21.18 1.89 18.88
N CYS A 113 21.54 1.17 17.81
CA CYS A 113 21.82 -0.27 17.88
C CYS A 113 23.05 -0.57 18.75
N GLY A 114 24.10 0.24 18.64
CA GLY A 114 25.27 0.14 19.52
C GLY A 114 24.89 0.37 20.98
N ALA A 115 24.08 1.39 21.27
CA ALA A 115 23.60 1.68 22.62
C ALA A 115 22.60 0.63 23.16
N LEU A 116 21.82 0.00 22.27
CA LEU A 116 20.90 -1.09 22.63
C LEU A 116 21.66 -2.28 23.25
N LEU A 117 22.84 -2.61 22.70
CA LEU A 117 23.70 -3.67 23.22
C LEU A 117 24.64 -3.19 24.35
N ALA A 118 25.37 -2.10 24.14
CA ALA A 118 26.37 -1.62 25.09
C ALA A 118 25.74 -1.09 26.40
N GLY A 119 24.57 -0.46 26.31
CA GLY A 119 23.88 0.16 27.43
C GLY A 119 23.65 -0.77 28.62
N PRO A 120 22.95 -1.93 28.46
CA PRO A 120 22.72 -2.85 29.56
C PRO A 120 24.02 -3.49 30.08
N ILE A 121 24.97 -3.82 29.20
CA ILE A 121 26.24 -4.46 29.58
C ILE A 121 27.10 -3.50 30.40
N LEU A 122 27.40 -2.32 29.86
CA LEU A 122 28.21 -1.31 30.55
C LEU A 122 27.48 -0.78 31.78
N GLY A 123 26.16 -0.61 31.71
CA GLY A 123 25.33 -0.20 32.83
C GLY A 123 25.36 -1.22 33.98
N LEU A 124 25.36 -2.53 33.69
CA LEU A 124 25.48 -3.58 34.70
C LEU A 124 26.88 -3.61 35.32
N LEU A 125 27.93 -3.47 34.51
CA LEU A 125 29.31 -3.37 35.00
C LEU A 125 29.49 -2.17 35.93
N LEU A 126 29.06 -0.98 35.49
CA LEU A 126 29.07 0.25 36.30
C LEU A 126 28.19 0.14 37.54
N GLY A 127 27.07 -0.58 37.45
CA GLY A 127 26.18 -0.83 38.57
C GLY A 127 26.85 -1.72 39.62
N GLY A 128 27.53 -2.77 39.18
CA GLY A 128 28.32 -3.66 40.03
C GLY A 128 29.44 -2.90 40.74
N THR A 129 30.23 -2.11 40.01
CA THR A 129 31.31 -1.30 40.60
C THR A 129 30.76 -0.27 41.57
N MET A 130 29.69 0.45 41.23
CA MET A 130 29.02 1.38 42.14
C MET A 130 28.51 0.68 43.40
N ALA A 131 27.88 -0.49 43.27
CA ALA A 131 27.42 -1.27 44.42
C ALA A 131 28.60 -1.71 45.31
N LEU A 132 29.73 -2.12 44.73
CA LEU A 132 30.94 -2.47 45.47
C LEU A 132 31.54 -1.27 46.20
N VAL A 133 31.64 -0.11 45.52
CA VAL A 133 32.12 1.14 46.13
C VAL A 133 31.25 1.53 47.32
N VAL A 134 29.93 1.49 47.15
CA VAL A 134 28.98 1.81 48.23
C VAL A 134 29.07 0.80 49.37
N GLN A 135 29.20 -0.50 49.08
CA GLN A 135 29.36 -1.52 50.12
C GLN A 135 30.68 -1.38 50.88
N SER A 136 31.78 -1.11 50.17
CA SER A 136 33.09 -0.84 50.76
C SER A 136 33.03 0.36 51.68
N PHE A 137 32.46 1.48 51.21
CA PHE A 137 32.23 2.67 52.03
C PHE A 137 31.41 2.35 53.30
N ARG A 138 30.30 1.62 53.17
CA ARG A 138 29.46 1.21 54.32
C ARG A 138 30.22 0.34 55.33
N ARG A 139 31.06 -0.60 54.86
CA ARG A 139 31.85 -1.49 55.72
C ARG A 139 32.99 -0.74 56.42
N THR A 140 33.74 0.09 55.70
CA THR A 140 34.80 0.92 56.27
C THR A 140 34.24 1.88 57.31
N TRP A 141 33.09 2.48 57.03
CA TRP A 141 32.39 3.34 57.98
C TRP A 141 32.00 2.62 59.27
N LEU A 142 31.38 1.44 59.16
CA LEU A 142 31.06 0.59 60.31
C LEU A 142 32.30 0.19 61.12
N SER A 143 33.44 0.00 60.45
CA SER A 143 34.71 -0.35 61.12
C SER A 143 35.33 0.85 61.87
N LEU A 144 35.16 2.07 61.36
CA LEU A 144 35.64 3.30 61.98
C LEU A 144 34.82 3.66 63.23
N GLU A 145 33.52 3.40 63.22
CA GLU A 145 32.61 3.67 64.34
C GLU A 145 32.78 2.68 65.51
N GLY A 146 33.19 1.44 65.22
CA GLY A 146 33.30 0.38 66.24
C GLY A 146 34.67 0.20 66.90
N LYS A 147 35.75 0.89 66.45
CA LYS A 147 37.13 0.55 66.85
C LYS A 147 38.09 1.70 67.18
N SER A 148 37.67 2.97 67.09
CA SER A 148 38.61 4.11 67.19
C SER A 148 38.20 5.15 68.24
N GLU A 149 39.00 5.28 69.30
CA GLU A 149 38.86 6.37 70.29
C GLU A 149 39.09 7.76 69.65
N ARG A 150 39.99 7.85 68.65
CA ARG A 150 40.24 9.09 67.89
C ARG A 150 39.01 9.55 67.13
N PHE A 151 38.20 8.62 66.64
CA PHE A 151 36.94 8.91 65.95
C PHE A 151 35.89 9.46 66.91
N ALA A 152 35.80 8.92 68.13
CA ALA A 152 34.92 9.45 69.18
C ALA A 152 35.30 10.89 69.60
N THR A 153 36.59 11.19 69.69
CA THR A 153 37.09 12.54 70.00
C THR A 153 36.84 13.52 68.86
N TRP A 154 37.04 13.09 67.60
CA TRP A 154 36.74 13.89 66.41
C TRP A 154 35.25 14.22 66.29
N ARG A 155 34.37 13.26 66.63
CA ARG A 155 32.90 13.45 66.64
C ARG A 155 32.40 14.42 67.71
N ARG A 156 33.22 14.84 68.68
CA ARG A 156 32.83 15.85 69.68
C ARG A 156 32.86 17.27 69.13
N ILE A 157 33.57 17.53 68.03
CA ILE A 157 33.70 18.87 67.46
C ILE A 157 32.36 19.32 66.88
N TRP A 158 31.89 20.52 67.21
CA TRP A 158 30.55 20.99 66.84
C TRP A 158 30.28 20.97 65.33
N TRP A 159 31.28 21.32 64.50
CA TRP A 159 31.13 21.32 63.04
C TRP A 159 31.13 19.89 62.49
N VAL A 160 31.83 18.95 63.13
CA VAL A 160 31.78 17.52 62.82
C VAL A 160 30.44 16.94 63.22
N ARG A 161 29.86 17.35 64.36
CA ARG A 161 28.49 17.01 64.76
C ARG A 161 27.46 17.60 63.82
N LEU A 162 27.67 18.81 63.33
CA LEU A 162 26.82 19.44 62.32
C LEU A 162 26.92 18.67 61.01
N LEU A 163 28.13 18.30 60.56
CA LEU A 163 28.37 17.48 59.37
C LEU A 163 27.83 16.06 59.52
N ASP A 164 27.99 15.43 60.68
CA ASP A 164 27.48 14.10 61.01
C ASP A 164 25.96 14.13 61.19
N TRP A 165 25.37 15.22 61.67
CA TRP A 165 23.93 15.43 61.68
C TRP A 165 23.37 15.70 60.27
N LEU A 166 24.07 16.50 59.47
CA LEU A 166 23.73 16.86 58.09
C LEU A 166 23.86 15.66 57.14
N LEU A 167 24.92 14.87 57.32
CA LEU A 167 25.21 13.68 56.54
C LEU A 167 24.51 12.45 57.13
N ILE A 168 24.52 12.19 58.44
CA ILE A 168 24.24 10.87 59.06
C ILE A 168 23.30 11.01 60.27
N SER A 169 22.02 11.25 60.00
CA SER A 169 20.98 11.36 61.04
C SER A 169 20.50 10.01 61.63
N LYS A 170 21.08 8.85 61.29
CA LYS A 170 20.68 7.53 61.81
C LYS A 170 21.89 6.63 62.16
N SER A 171 21.79 5.94 63.30
CA SER A 171 22.82 5.14 63.99
C SER A 171 23.37 3.96 63.17
N ALA A 172 24.60 3.54 63.47
CA ALA A 172 25.31 2.36 62.94
C ALA A 172 24.50 1.04 62.97
N THR A 173 23.61 0.89 63.96
CA THR A 173 22.71 -0.27 64.10
C THR A 173 21.75 -0.42 62.93
N ASP A 174 21.37 0.68 62.26
CA ASP A 174 20.50 0.65 61.09
C ASP A 174 21.23 0.14 59.83
N VAL A 175 22.56 0.28 59.75
CA VAL A 175 23.35 -0.12 58.58
C VAL A 175 23.51 -1.64 58.48
N ARG A 176 23.60 -2.36 59.62
CA ARG A 176 23.61 -3.84 59.64
C ARG A 176 22.25 -4.43 59.24
N ALA A 177 21.16 -3.91 59.80
CA ALA A 177 19.79 -4.34 59.46
C ALA A 177 19.44 -4.08 57.98
N VAL A 178 20.07 -3.09 57.36
CA VAL A 178 19.96 -2.79 55.93
C VAL A 178 20.68 -3.81 55.05
N LEU A 179 21.84 -4.31 55.47
CA LEU A 179 22.62 -5.28 54.70
C LEU A 179 21.90 -6.62 54.58
N GLU A 180 21.04 -6.94 55.54
CA GLU A 180 20.23 -8.17 55.59
C GLU A 180 18.83 -8.01 54.96
N ARG A 181 18.37 -6.78 54.73
CA ARG A 181 17.06 -6.53 54.11
C ARG A 181 17.04 -6.89 52.63
N ARG A 182 16.18 -7.85 52.24
CA ARG A 182 15.72 -8.00 50.86
C ARG A 182 14.89 -6.76 50.47
N GLY A 183 15.44 -5.93 49.60
CA GLY A 183 14.76 -4.71 49.12
C GLY A 183 13.48 -5.03 48.38
N ARG A 184 12.41 -4.25 48.60
CA ARG A 184 11.21 -4.30 47.74
C ARG A 184 11.56 -3.71 46.38
N TYR A 185 11.47 -4.55 45.34
CA TYR A 185 11.82 -4.17 43.97
C TYR A 185 10.75 -3.31 43.30
N VAL A 186 9.47 -3.45 43.64
CA VAL A 186 8.37 -2.67 43.06
C VAL A 186 8.02 -1.47 43.95
N ARG A 187 7.88 -0.30 43.33
CA ARG A 187 7.47 0.95 43.99
C ARG A 187 5.96 1.13 43.85
N ILE A 188 5.18 0.80 44.88
CA ILE A 188 3.71 0.94 44.88
C ILE A 188 3.25 2.37 44.50
N PRO A 189 3.84 3.47 45.03
CA PRO A 189 3.48 4.81 44.57
C PRO A 189 3.81 5.07 43.10
N GLY A 190 4.88 4.43 42.59
CA GLY A 190 5.30 4.56 41.20
C GLY A 190 4.39 3.78 40.25
N LEU A 191 3.87 2.63 40.69
CA LEU A 191 2.78 1.92 40.01
C LEU A 191 1.52 2.79 39.96
N ALA A 192 1.14 3.43 41.07
CA ALA A 192 -0.02 4.33 41.10
C ALA A 192 0.17 5.52 40.13
N VAL A 193 1.35 6.15 40.12
CA VAL A 193 1.67 7.21 39.15
C VAL A 193 1.66 6.68 37.72
N GLY A 194 2.18 5.48 37.45
CA GLY A 194 2.15 4.85 36.14
C GLY A 194 0.73 4.60 35.66
N VAL A 195 -0.15 4.09 36.52
CA VAL A 195 -1.58 3.91 36.24
C VAL A 195 -2.26 5.25 36.00
N VAL A 196 -1.97 6.27 36.80
CA VAL A 196 -2.51 7.62 36.61
C VAL A 196 -2.03 8.23 35.30
N LEU A 197 -0.76 8.05 34.91
CA LEU A 197 -0.24 8.54 33.63
C LEU A 197 -0.88 7.81 32.45
N LEU A 198 -1.10 6.51 32.54
CA LEU A 198 -1.82 5.74 31.52
C LEU A 198 -3.29 6.19 31.43
N ALA A 199 -3.95 6.39 32.58
CA ALA A 199 -5.32 6.91 32.63
C ALA A 199 -5.41 8.35 32.09
N ALA A 200 -4.43 9.20 32.41
CA ALA A 200 -4.35 10.57 31.91
C ALA A 200 -4.02 10.62 30.41
N ALA A 201 -3.17 9.71 29.92
CA ALA A 201 -2.92 9.57 28.48
C ALA A 201 -4.18 9.08 27.75
N GLY A 202 -4.90 8.10 28.30
CA GLY A 202 -6.18 7.64 27.79
C GLY A 202 -7.24 8.74 27.79
N ALA A 203 -7.39 9.46 28.90
CA ALA A 203 -8.29 10.60 29.01
C ALA A 203 -7.89 11.75 28.06
N GLY A 204 -6.58 12.00 27.92
CA GLY A 204 -6.03 12.96 26.97
C GLY A 204 -6.41 12.61 25.54
N LEU A 205 -6.26 11.35 25.13
CA LEU A 205 -6.69 10.88 23.81
C LEU A 205 -8.21 11.02 23.60
N ILE A 206 -9.02 10.79 24.64
CA ILE A 206 -10.49 10.99 24.58
C ILE A 206 -10.81 12.48 24.39
N VAL A 207 -10.17 13.38 25.12
CA VAL A 207 -10.37 14.83 24.97
C VAL A 207 -9.84 15.33 23.61
N LEU A 208 -8.74 14.75 23.14
CA LEU A 208 -8.09 15.11 21.88
C LEU A 208 -8.95 14.73 20.67
N ARG A 209 -9.70 13.62 20.77
CA ARG A 209 -10.69 13.19 19.77
C ARG A 209 -11.68 14.32 19.44
N ASP A 210 -12.13 15.06 20.44
CA ASP A 210 -13.18 16.06 20.23
C ASP A 210 -12.63 17.41 19.73
N ARG A 211 -11.30 17.61 19.71
CA ARG A 211 -10.67 18.90 19.35
C ARG A 211 -9.76 18.89 18.13
N LEU A 212 -9.12 17.77 17.81
CA LEU A 212 -8.12 17.71 16.73
C LEU A 212 -8.68 17.22 15.40
N VAL A 213 -9.80 16.50 15.44
CA VAL A 213 -10.10 15.54 14.38
C VAL A 213 -10.64 16.24 13.12
N ASP A 214 -11.46 17.27 13.25
CA ASP A 214 -12.02 17.96 12.08
C ASP A 214 -10.94 18.82 11.38
N GLY A 215 -10.24 19.68 12.13
CA GLY A 215 -9.29 20.63 11.54
C GLY A 215 -7.98 20.02 11.03
N LEU A 216 -7.45 18.97 11.68
CA LEU A 216 -6.21 18.34 11.20
C LEU A 216 -6.46 17.44 10.00
N ALA A 217 -7.57 16.71 9.96
CA ALA A 217 -7.89 15.83 8.85
C ALA A 217 -8.13 16.64 7.57
N GLU A 218 -8.92 17.71 7.66
CA GLU A 218 -9.15 18.62 6.53
C GLU A 218 -7.86 19.27 6.04
N GLN A 219 -7.02 19.78 6.94
CA GLN A 219 -5.74 20.40 6.55
C GLN A 219 -4.78 19.40 5.92
N ALA A 220 -4.67 18.19 6.46
CA ALA A 220 -3.80 17.15 5.93
C ALA A 220 -4.25 16.72 4.53
N LEU A 221 -5.56 16.47 4.34
CA LEU A 221 -6.11 16.10 3.04
C LEU A 221 -6.05 17.25 2.04
N THR A 222 -6.31 18.48 2.47
CA THR A 222 -6.20 19.68 1.63
C THR A 222 -4.77 19.89 1.12
N ARG A 223 -3.77 19.72 1.99
CA ARG A 223 -2.35 19.78 1.56
C ARG A 223 -1.98 18.65 0.61
N ALA A 224 -2.48 17.44 0.87
CA ALA A 224 -2.22 16.30 0.00
C ALA A 224 -2.89 16.44 -1.38
N ASN A 225 -4.08 17.02 -1.44
CA ASN A 225 -4.82 17.25 -2.67
C ASN A 225 -4.35 18.50 -3.45
N GLY A 226 -3.73 19.47 -2.77
CA GLY A 226 -3.35 20.77 -3.35
C GLY A 226 -4.53 21.74 -3.53
N ALA A 227 -5.74 21.30 -3.21
CA ALA A 227 -6.96 22.10 -3.16
C ALA A 227 -7.83 21.66 -1.99
N GLU A 228 -8.75 22.52 -1.58
CA GLU A 228 -9.62 22.38 -0.41
C GLU A 228 -10.31 21.02 -0.36
N VAL A 229 -10.22 20.36 0.79
CA VAL A 229 -10.98 19.16 1.13
C VAL A 229 -11.83 19.48 2.34
N ASN A 230 -13.14 19.36 2.19
CA ASN A 230 -14.10 19.54 3.28
C ASN A 230 -14.57 18.18 3.78
N ILE A 231 -14.73 18.05 5.09
CA ILE A 231 -15.22 16.83 5.71
C ILE A 231 -16.38 17.20 6.61
N GLY A 232 -17.57 16.64 6.37
CA GLY A 232 -18.75 16.98 7.16
C GLY A 232 -18.65 16.50 8.62
N ARG A 233 -18.19 15.26 8.84
CA ARG A 233 -18.00 14.70 10.18
C ARG A 233 -16.83 13.74 10.22
N VAL A 234 -16.08 13.77 11.31
CA VAL A 234 -15.05 12.78 11.60
C VAL A 234 -15.30 12.09 12.93
N GLU A 235 -15.25 10.76 12.92
CA GLU A 235 -15.32 9.93 14.13
C GLU A 235 -14.07 9.06 14.23
N LEU A 236 -13.43 9.09 15.40
CA LEU A 236 -12.27 8.26 15.70
C LEU A 236 -12.56 7.37 16.92
N SER A 237 -12.52 6.06 16.71
CA SER A 237 -12.55 5.06 17.78
C SER A 237 -11.13 4.62 18.11
N LEU A 238 -10.65 4.98 19.30
CA LEU A 238 -9.28 4.68 19.74
C LEU A 238 -9.09 3.20 20.09
N PHE A 239 -10.10 2.56 20.70
CA PHE A 239 -10.02 1.15 21.12
C PHE A 239 -10.15 0.17 19.97
N GLY A 240 -10.96 0.52 18.95
CA GLY A 240 -11.08 -0.25 17.71
C GLY A 240 -10.16 0.22 16.59
N ALA A 241 -9.40 1.31 16.81
CA ALA A 241 -8.57 1.98 15.82
C ALA A 241 -9.27 2.23 14.49
N ARG A 242 -10.52 2.66 14.56
CA ARG A 242 -11.37 2.91 13.41
C ARG A 242 -11.54 4.41 13.19
N LEU A 243 -11.33 4.85 11.97
CA LEU A 243 -11.61 6.20 11.50
C LEU A 243 -12.85 6.14 10.60
N ALA A 244 -13.85 6.98 10.86
CA ALA A 244 -15.00 7.15 9.98
C ALA A 244 -15.12 8.62 9.59
N LEU A 245 -15.19 8.90 8.30
CA LEU A 245 -15.45 10.22 7.74
C LEU A 245 -16.82 10.19 7.05
N SER A 246 -17.58 11.27 7.15
CA SER A 246 -18.83 11.46 6.41
C SER A 246 -18.77 12.75 5.60
N ASP A 247 -19.41 12.74 4.43
CA ASP A 247 -19.53 13.88 3.53
C ASP A 247 -18.17 14.50 3.16
N VAL A 248 -17.24 13.67 2.66
CA VAL A 248 -15.92 14.12 2.21
C VAL A 248 -16.03 14.68 0.80
N GLN A 249 -15.68 15.94 0.61
CA GLN A 249 -15.69 16.63 -0.68
C GLN A 249 -14.30 17.08 -1.07
N ILE A 250 -13.76 16.50 -2.15
CA ILE A 250 -12.41 16.77 -2.65
C ILE A 250 -12.51 17.71 -3.86
N THR A 251 -12.02 18.94 -3.72
CA THR A 251 -12.02 19.93 -4.81
C THR A 251 -11.10 19.52 -5.95
N ASP A 252 -11.52 19.75 -7.19
CA ASP A 252 -10.65 19.67 -8.35
C ASP A 252 -9.78 20.94 -8.46
N PRO A 253 -8.43 20.85 -8.38
CA PRO A 253 -7.55 22.01 -8.53
C PRO A 253 -7.68 22.71 -9.90
N ALA A 254 -8.05 21.98 -10.96
CA ALA A 254 -8.20 22.52 -12.31
C ALA A 254 -9.58 23.17 -12.53
N GLN A 255 -10.64 22.64 -11.89
CA GLN A 255 -12.00 23.16 -11.95
C GLN A 255 -12.59 23.29 -10.55
N PRO A 256 -12.27 24.36 -9.79
CA PRO A 256 -12.65 24.48 -8.37
C PRO A 256 -14.15 24.52 -8.10
N GLN A 257 -14.97 24.72 -9.14
CA GLN A 257 -16.44 24.67 -9.08
C GLN A 257 -16.98 23.24 -8.91
N ASN A 258 -16.15 22.22 -9.20
CA ASN A 258 -16.53 20.81 -9.15
C ASN A 258 -15.68 20.05 -8.12
N ASN A 259 -16.28 19.01 -7.55
CA ASN A 259 -15.56 18.01 -6.78
C ASN A 259 -14.96 16.98 -7.72
N ARG A 260 -13.65 16.75 -7.61
CA ARG A 260 -13.00 15.60 -8.26
C ARG A 260 -13.59 14.29 -7.75
N ALA A 261 -13.85 14.24 -6.43
CA ALA A 261 -14.55 13.14 -5.78
C ALA A 261 -15.38 13.65 -4.60
N ALA A 262 -16.61 13.16 -4.48
CA ALA A 262 -17.48 13.32 -3.33
C ALA A 262 -17.78 11.92 -2.76
N ILE A 263 -17.53 11.72 -1.47
CA ILE A 263 -17.66 10.43 -0.78
C ILE A 263 -18.65 10.64 0.37
N GLU A 264 -19.74 9.87 0.37
CA GLU A 264 -20.78 9.96 1.40
C GLU A 264 -20.27 9.43 2.76
N ALA A 265 -19.66 8.24 2.76
CA ALA A 265 -19.01 7.70 3.95
C ALA A 265 -17.71 6.97 3.60
N LEU A 266 -16.71 7.17 4.44
CA LEU A 266 -15.42 6.50 4.40
C LEU A 266 -15.18 5.89 5.78
N THR A 267 -14.88 4.60 5.84
CA THR A 267 -14.45 3.95 7.09
C THR A 267 -13.11 3.27 6.85
N ALA A 268 -12.18 3.40 7.81
CA ALA A 268 -10.85 2.82 7.74
C ALA A 268 -10.49 2.19 9.08
N ASP A 269 -10.15 0.90 9.07
CA ASP A 269 -9.70 0.15 10.23
C ASP A 269 -8.17 0.08 10.26
N LEU A 270 -7.56 0.69 11.28
CA LEU A 270 -6.11 0.83 11.42
C LEU A 270 -5.53 -0.23 12.37
N GLY A 271 -4.35 -0.75 12.03
CA GLY A 271 -3.60 -1.65 12.88
C GLY A 271 -2.87 -0.90 14.01
N VAL A 272 -3.42 -0.88 15.23
CA VAL A 272 -2.80 -0.23 16.42
C VAL A 272 -1.36 -0.67 16.63
N LEU A 273 -1.10 -1.98 16.55
CA LEU A 273 0.23 -2.53 16.76
C LEU A 273 1.21 -2.10 15.66
N ALA A 274 0.74 -1.92 14.43
CA ALA A 274 1.57 -1.37 13.35
C ALA A 274 1.90 0.10 13.62
N LEU A 275 0.91 0.90 14.05
CA LEU A 275 1.12 2.31 14.39
C LEU A 275 2.12 2.48 15.54
N LEU A 276 2.06 1.63 16.56
CA LEU A 276 3.03 1.59 17.67
C LEU A 276 4.42 1.11 17.25
N ARG A 277 4.54 0.48 16.07
CA ARG A 277 5.81 0.13 15.41
C ARG A 277 6.24 1.19 14.37
N GLY A 278 5.50 2.29 14.23
CA GLY A 278 5.78 3.35 13.25
C GLY A 278 5.41 2.99 11.80
N GLN A 279 4.56 1.98 11.61
CA GLN A 279 4.02 1.54 10.31
C GLN A 279 2.54 1.91 10.22
N VAL A 280 2.08 2.31 9.04
CA VAL A 280 0.65 2.55 8.77
C VAL A 280 0.10 1.32 8.08
N GLU A 281 -0.49 0.42 8.87
CA GLU A 281 -1.19 -0.76 8.36
C GLU A 281 -2.69 -0.52 8.47
N ILE A 282 -3.40 -0.59 7.34
CA ILE A 282 -4.83 -0.40 7.24
C ILE A 282 -5.43 -1.76 6.83
N GLU A 283 -6.25 -2.33 7.70
CA GLU A 283 -6.86 -3.65 7.50
C GLU A 283 -7.94 -3.57 6.41
N GLU A 284 -8.85 -2.61 6.54
CA GLU A 284 -9.94 -2.41 5.60
C GLU A 284 -10.25 -0.92 5.45
N VAL A 285 -10.48 -0.50 4.21
CA VAL A 285 -11.07 0.80 3.89
C VAL A 285 -12.34 0.55 3.11
N VAL A 286 -13.48 1.06 3.59
CA VAL A 286 -14.76 1.03 2.89
C VAL A 286 -15.18 2.44 2.54
N LEU A 287 -15.34 2.73 1.26
CA LEU A 287 -15.94 3.96 0.74
C LEU A 287 -17.32 3.63 0.19
N THR A 288 -18.32 4.45 0.48
CA THR A 288 -19.69 4.31 -0.05
C THR A 288 -20.14 5.59 -0.73
N GLY A 289 -20.88 5.45 -1.83
CA GLY A 289 -21.54 6.58 -2.49
C GLY A 289 -20.55 7.53 -3.20
N VAL A 290 -19.49 6.99 -3.78
CA VAL A 290 -18.45 7.79 -4.45
C VAL A 290 -18.97 8.34 -5.76
N LYS A 291 -19.03 9.67 -5.88
CA LYS A 291 -19.39 10.41 -7.09
C LYS A 291 -18.20 11.21 -7.58
N THR A 292 -17.94 11.18 -8.88
CA THR A 292 -16.87 11.97 -9.51
C THR A 292 -17.46 13.15 -10.27
N ASN A 293 -16.73 14.27 -10.32
CA ASN A 293 -17.11 15.47 -11.07
C ASN A 293 -18.50 16.04 -10.71
N SER A 294 -18.86 16.04 -9.43
CA SER A 294 -20.13 16.61 -8.96
C SER A 294 -20.00 18.12 -8.73
N PRO A 295 -21.03 18.95 -9.01
CA PRO A 295 -20.99 20.38 -8.76
C PRO A 295 -20.88 20.70 -7.26
N ARG A 296 -20.15 21.76 -6.90
CA ARG A 296 -20.05 22.27 -5.52
C ARG A 296 -21.02 23.42 -5.29
N GLU A 297 -21.48 23.58 -4.04
CA GLU A 297 -22.25 24.75 -3.63
C GLU A 297 -21.42 26.03 -3.63
N ARG A 298 -20.12 25.91 -3.32
CA ARG A 298 -19.14 26.99 -3.36
C ARG A 298 -17.83 26.50 -3.99
N PRO A 299 -17.22 27.30 -4.88
CA PRO A 299 -15.91 26.96 -5.43
C PRO A 299 -14.87 26.79 -4.30
N GLY A 300 -14.10 25.71 -4.35
CA GLY A 300 -13.08 25.41 -3.35
C GLY A 300 -11.80 26.23 -3.54
N VAL A 301 -11.03 26.39 -2.46
CA VAL A 301 -9.75 27.13 -2.46
C VAL A 301 -8.60 26.24 -2.94
N VAL A 302 -7.80 26.71 -3.89
CA VAL A 302 -6.61 26.00 -4.40
C VAL A 302 -5.35 26.55 -3.71
N LEU A 303 -4.54 25.68 -3.09
CA LEU A 303 -3.37 26.08 -2.29
C LEU A 303 -2.15 26.47 -3.16
N ALA A 304 -2.04 25.88 -4.35
CA ALA A 304 -1.03 26.23 -5.35
C ALA A 304 -1.69 26.23 -6.73
N PRO A 305 -1.63 27.31 -7.52
CA PRO A 305 -2.17 27.28 -8.87
C PRO A 305 -1.49 26.14 -9.64
N PRO A 306 -2.26 25.28 -10.34
CA PRO A 306 -1.66 24.24 -11.16
C PRO A 306 -0.66 24.89 -12.12
N PRO A 307 0.48 24.24 -12.42
CA PRO A 307 1.34 24.72 -13.49
C PRO A 307 0.43 24.92 -14.71
N PRO A 308 0.46 26.08 -15.38
CA PRO A 308 -0.35 26.29 -16.56
C PRO A 308 -0.09 25.09 -17.48
N PRO A 309 -1.14 24.49 -18.07
CA PRO A 309 -0.93 23.46 -19.08
C PRO A 309 0.12 24.01 -20.03
N ALA A 310 1.16 23.23 -20.34
CA ALA A 310 2.19 23.66 -21.27
C ALA A 310 1.46 24.05 -22.56
N THR A 311 1.22 25.35 -22.73
CA THR A 311 0.75 25.92 -23.96
C THR A 311 1.90 25.63 -24.90
N GLN A 312 1.78 24.55 -25.68
CA GLN A 312 2.58 24.42 -26.87
C GLN A 312 2.27 25.70 -27.64
N GLU A 313 3.24 26.62 -27.65
CA GLU A 313 3.16 27.82 -28.46
C GLU A 313 2.90 27.36 -29.88
N PHE A 314 1.71 27.66 -30.38
CA PHE A 314 1.39 27.50 -31.78
C PHE A 314 2.34 28.42 -32.54
N VAL A 315 3.38 27.84 -33.15
CA VAL A 315 4.26 28.53 -34.09
C VAL A 315 3.52 28.56 -35.43
N PRO A 316 3.00 29.71 -35.89
CA PRO A 316 2.35 29.77 -37.19
C PRO A 316 3.44 29.65 -38.26
N GLY A 317 3.51 28.53 -38.97
CA GLY A 317 4.33 28.42 -40.18
C GLY A 317 5.09 27.11 -40.47
N GLN A 318 4.86 25.99 -39.77
CA GLN A 318 5.58 24.73 -40.06
C GLN A 318 4.84 23.64 -40.84
N HIS A 319 3.64 23.91 -41.38
CA HIS A 319 3.02 22.98 -42.34
C HIS A 319 2.78 23.65 -43.69
N GLY A 320 3.54 23.18 -44.68
CA GLY A 320 3.39 23.50 -46.07
C GLY A 320 2.04 23.07 -46.65
N LEU A 321 1.70 23.74 -47.74
CA LEU A 321 0.44 23.78 -48.47
C LEU A 321 -0.07 22.43 -48.99
N GLY A 322 -1.39 22.33 -49.21
CA GLY A 322 -2.15 21.16 -49.67
C GLY A 322 -1.85 20.66 -51.11
N PRO A 323 -2.61 19.68 -51.64
CA PRO A 323 -4.02 19.89 -51.98
C PRO A 323 -4.98 18.75 -51.58
N GLN A 324 -6.26 19.05 -51.76
CA GLN A 324 -7.45 18.30 -51.38
C GLN A 324 -7.52 16.86 -51.94
N SER A 325 -8.31 16.05 -51.22
CA SER A 325 -8.76 14.66 -51.44
C SER A 325 -7.84 13.55 -50.89
N GLU A 326 -8.44 12.69 -50.06
CA GLU A 326 -7.95 11.40 -49.48
C GLU A 326 -7.04 11.41 -48.22
N PHE A 327 -6.50 12.54 -47.76
CA PHE A 327 -5.55 12.55 -46.61
C PHE A 327 -6.15 12.72 -45.20
N GLY A 328 -7.46 12.93 -45.05
CA GLY A 328 -8.10 13.09 -43.74
C GLY A 328 -8.06 11.84 -42.86
N GLU A 329 -7.98 10.66 -43.48
CA GLU A 329 -7.85 9.41 -42.76
C GLU A 329 -6.45 9.24 -42.16
N LEU A 330 -5.39 9.58 -42.91
CA LEU A 330 -3.99 9.38 -42.48
C LEU A 330 -3.62 10.25 -41.28
N GLU A 331 -4.06 11.51 -41.23
CA GLU A 331 -3.88 12.42 -40.10
C GLU A 331 -4.57 11.86 -38.83
N SER A 332 -5.79 11.33 -38.96
CA SER A 332 -6.52 10.72 -37.84
C SER A 332 -5.84 9.43 -37.34
N TYR A 333 -5.25 8.64 -38.25
CA TYR A 333 -4.46 7.46 -37.90
C TYR A 333 -3.13 7.84 -37.23
N LEU A 334 -2.47 8.92 -37.68
CA LEU A 334 -1.24 9.44 -37.07
C LEU A 334 -1.50 10.02 -35.67
N GLN A 335 -2.56 10.83 -35.50
CA GLN A 335 -2.97 11.32 -34.18
C GLN A 335 -3.37 10.18 -33.24
N SER A 336 -4.07 9.16 -33.74
CA SER A 336 -4.41 7.97 -32.96
C SER A 336 -3.15 7.18 -32.57
N ALA A 337 -2.15 7.11 -33.45
CA ALA A 337 -0.88 6.45 -33.16
C ALA A 337 -0.04 7.21 -32.12
N GLU A 338 -0.06 8.54 -32.13
CA GLU A 338 0.60 9.36 -31.11
C GLU A 338 -0.12 9.27 -29.76
N GLN A 339 -1.45 9.35 -29.75
CA GLN A 339 -2.25 9.14 -28.53
C GLN A 339 -2.05 7.74 -27.95
N LEU A 340 -1.97 6.70 -28.79
CA LEU A 340 -1.66 5.34 -28.37
C LEU A 340 -0.23 5.23 -27.82
N ARG A 341 0.75 5.92 -28.41
CA ARG A 341 2.13 5.98 -27.89
C ARG A 341 2.18 6.65 -26.52
N GLU A 342 1.49 7.77 -26.35
CA GLU A 342 1.45 8.47 -25.06
C GLU A 342 0.73 7.64 -23.98
N TRP A 343 -0.37 6.98 -24.36
CA TRP A 343 -1.10 6.06 -23.49
C TRP A 343 -0.28 4.82 -23.11
N THR A 344 0.42 4.19 -24.06
CA THR A 344 1.31 3.04 -23.79
C THR A 344 2.51 3.43 -22.93
N ARG A 345 3.07 4.63 -23.14
CA ARG A 345 4.10 5.20 -22.26
C ARG A 345 3.58 5.39 -20.84
N THR A 346 2.37 5.94 -20.71
CA THR A 346 1.71 6.09 -19.40
C THR A 346 1.51 4.72 -18.75
N ILE A 347 1.04 3.70 -19.47
CA ILE A 347 0.87 2.34 -18.93
C ILE A 347 2.20 1.71 -18.53
N ARG A 348 3.27 1.91 -19.31
CA ARG A 348 4.62 1.42 -18.99
C ARG A 348 5.10 1.91 -17.64
N GLU A 349 4.75 3.14 -17.24
CA GLU A 349 5.08 3.69 -15.92
C GLU A 349 4.33 2.99 -14.79
N TRP A 350 3.10 2.56 -15.03
CA TRP A 350 2.25 1.85 -14.07
C TRP A 350 2.55 0.35 -13.99
N LEU A 351 3.24 -0.21 -14.98
CA LEU A 351 3.63 -1.60 -15.01
C LEU A 351 4.82 -1.89 -14.11
N PRO A 352 4.87 -3.13 -13.57
CA PRO A 352 5.85 -3.43 -12.56
C PRO A 352 7.29 -3.38 -13.14
N ALA A 353 8.17 -2.56 -12.57
CA ALA A 353 9.60 -2.64 -12.83
C ALA A 353 10.12 -4.00 -12.34
N PRO A 354 10.86 -4.77 -13.14
CA PRO A 354 11.67 -5.82 -12.56
C PRO A 354 12.54 -5.17 -11.47
N PRO A 355 12.63 -5.78 -10.27
CA PRO A 355 13.52 -5.24 -9.25
C PRO A 355 14.90 -5.10 -9.89
N ASP A 356 15.51 -3.92 -9.76
CA ASP A 356 16.93 -3.78 -10.05
C ASP A 356 17.66 -4.70 -9.07
N ALA A 357 17.83 -5.97 -9.44
CA ALA A 357 18.61 -6.95 -8.71
C ALA A 357 20.08 -6.50 -8.54
N ALA A 358 20.46 -5.41 -9.23
CA ALA A 358 21.76 -4.79 -9.25
C ALA A 358 21.75 -3.29 -8.90
N ALA A 359 20.70 -2.74 -8.25
CA ALA A 359 20.88 -1.47 -7.57
C ALA A 359 21.84 -1.73 -6.40
N ALA A 360 23.12 -1.42 -6.62
CA ALA A 360 24.15 -1.54 -5.60
C ALA A 360 23.60 -0.92 -4.30
N PRO A 361 23.76 -1.60 -3.15
CA PRO A 361 23.28 -1.06 -1.88
C PRO A 361 23.74 0.39 -1.78
N PRO A 362 22.88 1.31 -1.33
CA PRO A 362 23.20 2.73 -1.28
C PRO A 362 24.59 2.89 -0.67
N PRO A 363 25.48 3.71 -1.27
CA PRO A 363 26.83 3.87 -0.77
C PRO A 363 26.78 4.20 0.72
N ARG A 364 27.72 3.63 1.48
CA ARG A 364 27.76 3.79 2.93
C ARG A 364 27.67 5.28 3.28
N PRO A 365 26.70 5.71 4.08
CA PRO A 365 26.59 7.11 4.46
C PRO A 365 27.82 7.49 5.28
N VAL A 366 28.49 8.58 4.87
CA VAL A 366 29.64 9.16 5.57
C VAL A 366 29.12 10.32 6.42
N ALA A 367 29.61 10.43 7.66
CA ALA A 367 29.20 11.51 8.55
C ALA A 367 29.93 12.81 8.24
N ASP A 368 29.18 13.87 7.96
CA ASP A 368 29.68 15.23 7.81
C ASP A 368 29.88 15.89 9.19
N GLY A 369 30.84 15.37 9.95
CA GLY A 369 31.23 15.88 11.27
C GLY A 369 30.97 14.91 12.42
N TYR A 370 31.52 15.24 13.59
CA TYR A 370 31.57 14.31 14.72
C TYR A 370 30.18 13.93 15.27
N LEU A 371 29.30 14.91 15.50
CA LEU A 371 27.95 14.63 16.03
C LEU A 371 27.02 13.97 14.99
N ALA A 372 27.28 14.17 13.70
CA ALA A 372 26.50 13.55 12.62
C ALA A 372 26.58 12.00 12.66
N HIS A 373 27.61 11.43 13.31
CA HIS A 373 27.72 10.00 13.57
C HIS A 373 26.50 9.44 14.34
N LEU A 374 25.87 10.24 15.21
CA LEU A 374 24.72 9.80 16.00
C LEU A 374 23.43 9.66 15.18
N ASP A 375 23.38 10.31 14.01
CA ASP A 375 22.24 10.28 13.10
C ASP A 375 22.47 9.39 11.87
N LEU A 376 23.63 8.73 11.76
CA LEU A 376 23.93 7.77 10.69
C LEU A 376 22.97 6.58 10.73
N ARG A 377 22.40 6.25 9.58
CA ARG A 377 21.40 5.19 9.40
C ARG A 377 21.93 4.10 8.49
N ALA A 378 21.48 2.88 8.77
CA ALA A 378 21.63 1.77 7.87
C ALA A 378 20.85 2.01 6.57
N PRO A 379 21.44 1.69 5.41
CA PRO A 379 20.68 1.63 4.17
C PRO A 379 19.56 0.60 4.37
N ARG A 380 18.32 1.06 4.37
CA ARG A 380 17.17 0.18 4.52
C ARG A 380 16.91 -0.50 3.19
N SER A 381 16.76 -1.83 3.22
CA SER A 381 15.98 -2.51 2.20
C SER A 381 14.60 -1.85 2.16
N PRO A 382 14.02 -1.61 0.97
CA PRO A 382 12.66 -1.11 0.88
C PRO A 382 11.78 -2.02 1.73
N ALA A 383 10.97 -1.44 2.60
CA ALA A 383 10.00 -2.12 3.43
C ALA A 383 8.72 -1.28 3.39
N PRO A 384 7.54 -1.92 3.31
CA PRO A 384 6.29 -1.19 3.22
C PRO A 384 6.08 -0.36 4.50
N ARG A 385 6.01 0.97 4.37
CA ARG A 385 5.67 1.86 5.48
C ARG A 385 4.17 2.07 5.55
N VAL A 386 3.49 1.97 4.41
CA VAL A 386 2.05 2.05 4.26
C VAL A 386 1.57 0.79 3.57
N ARG A 387 0.65 0.07 4.22
CA ARG A 387 0.02 -1.13 3.67
C ARG A 387 -1.48 -1.06 3.90
N LEU A 388 -2.25 -1.30 2.85
CA LEU A 388 -3.69 -1.37 2.84
C LEU A 388 -4.09 -2.77 2.36
N LYS A 389 -4.56 -3.62 3.28
CA LYS A 389 -4.88 -5.02 2.98
C LYS A 389 -6.12 -5.13 2.10
N ARG A 390 -7.14 -4.32 2.36
CA ARG A 390 -8.39 -4.34 1.60
C ARG A 390 -8.99 -2.95 1.44
N LEU A 391 -9.34 -2.60 0.21
CA LEU A 391 -10.07 -1.40 -0.18
C LEU A 391 -11.37 -1.83 -0.86
N LYS A 392 -12.50 -1.37 -0.36
CA LYS A 392 -13.83 -1.64 -0.90
C LYS A 392 -14.49 -0.31 -1.22
N ILE A 393 -14.81 -0.08 -2.49
CA ILE A 393 -15.57 1.07 -2.94
C ILE A 393 -16.94 0.56 -3.39
N GLU A 394 -17.98 0.94 -2.68
CA GLU A 394 -19.35 0.58 -3.00
C GLU A 394 -20.08 1.75 -3.65
N ASN A 395 -20.92 1.41 -4.62
CA ASN A 395 -21.78 2.35 -5.33
C ASN A 395 -21.00 3.49 -5.99
N VAL A 396 -19.89 3.16 -6.67
CA VAL A 396 -19.18 4.13 -7.50
C VAL A 396 -19.82 4.19 -8.87
N GLU A 397 -20.15 5.39 -9.34
CA GLU A 397 -20.67 5.60 -10.68
C GLU A 397 -19.50 5.72 -11.67
N ILE A 398 -19.36 4.73 -12.55
CA ILE A 398 -18.35 4.72 -13.60
C ILE A 398 -19.03 5.15 -14.89
N GLY A 399 -18.63 6.31 -15.44
CA GLY A 399 -19.17 6.89 -16.68
C GLY A 399 -18.84 6.10 -17.97
N LEU A 400 -18.40 4.86 -17.85
CA LEU A 400 -18.19 3.94 -18.96
C LEU A 400 -19.50 3.20 -19.27
N GLU A 401 -19.79 3.06 -20.56
CA GLU A 401 -20.97 2.34 -21.03
C GLU A 401 -20.96 0.89 -20.50
N ARG A 402 -22.09 0.43 -19.95
CA ARG A 402 -22.23 -0.90 -19.32
C ARG A 402 -21.41 -1.12 -18.04
N TRP A 403 -20.91 -0.06 -17.40
CA TRP A 403 -20.32 -0.15 -16.05
C TRP A 403 -21.24 0.44 -14.99
N GLY A 404 -21.80 1.63 -15.23
CA GLY A 404 -22.79 2.25 -14.35
C GLY A 404 -22.37 2.23 -12.87
N VAL A 405 -23.31 1.91 -11.99
CA VAL A 405 -23.01 1.71 -10.57
C VAL A 405 -22.22 0.42 -10.36
N SER A 406 -21.00 0.55 -9.89
CA SER A 406 -20.04 -0.55 -9.73
C SER A 406 -19.53 -0.67 -8.30
N ARG A 407 -18.99 -1.84 -7.98
CA ARG A 407 -18.19 -2.11 -6.78
C ARG A 407 -16.74 -2.32 -7.20
N VAL A 408 -15.81 -1.64 -6.53
CA VAL A 408 -14.37 -1.83 -6.68
C VAL A 408 -13.85 -2.52 -5.43
N LEU A 409 -13.04 -3.55 -5.58
CA LEU A 409 -12.31 -4.22 -4.50
C LEU A 409 -10.84 -4.26 -4.89
N ALA A 410 -9.97 -3.67 -4.08
CA ALA A 410 -8.52 -3.80 -4.23
C ALA A 410 -7.91 -4.40 -2.96
N GLU A 411 -6.90 -5.27 -3.11
CA GLU A 411 -6.24 -5.94 -1.99
C GLU A 411 -4.72 -5.81 -2.06
N ASN A 412 -4.09 -5.80 -0.88
CA ASN A 412 -2.64 -5.70 -0.67
C ASN A 412 -1.95 -4.48 -1.31
N LEU A 413 -2.59 -3.32 -1.30
CA LEU A 413 -1.99 -2.08 -1.77
C LEU A 413 -0.87 -1.63 -0.81
N SER A 414 0.27 -1.18 -1.34
CA SER A 414 1.40 -0.73 -0.52
C SER A 414 2.24 0.32 -1.23
N ASP A 415 2.94 1.15 -0.46
CA ASP A 415 3.96 2.09 -0.94
C ASP A 415 5.23 1.39 -1.46
N ALA A 416 5.47 0.12 -1.09
CA ALA A 416 6.59 -0.68 -1.57
C ALA A 416 6.16 -2.12 -1.90
N PRO A 417 5.39 -2.35 -2.99
CA PRO A 417 4.81 -3.66 -3.30
C PRO A 417 5.85 -4.77 -3.52
N TRP A 418 7.00 -4.46 -4.12
CA TRP A 418 8.14 -5.39 -4.32
C TRP A 418 8.73 -5.91 -3.01
N ALA A 419 8.79 -5.03 -2.00
CA ALA A 419 9.33 -5.38 -0.70
C ALA A 419 8.34 -6.23 0.12
N ALA A 420 7.04 -5.99 -0.10
CA ALA A 420 5.99 -6.76 0.54
C ALA A 420 5.86 -8.16 -0.07
N GLY A 421 6.12 -8.31 -1.38
CA GLY A 421 6.05 -9.59 -2.09
C GLY A 421 4.63 -10.15 -2.20
N ASP A 422 3.62 -9.33 -1.95
CA ASP A 422 2.22 -9.73 -1.97
C ASP A 422 1.65 -9.70 -3.40
N VAL A 423 0.56 -10.44 -3.61
CA VAL A 423 -0.26 -10.32 -4.82
C VAL A 423 -1.20 -9.14 -4.67
N VAL A 424 -1.03 -8.13 -5.51
CA VAL A 424 -1.95 -7.00 -5.62
C VAL A 424 -3.10 -7.40 -6.52
N SER A 425 -4.33 -7.29 -6.02
CA SER A 425 -5.55 -7.54 -6.78
C SER A 425 -6.40 -6.29 -6.87
N VAL A 426 -6.96 -5.99 -8.03
CA VAL A 426 -7.98 -4.96 -8.21
C VAL A 426 -9.09 -5.57 -9.05
N SER A 427 -10.31 -5.55 -8.55
CA SER A 427 -11.48 -6.05 -9.26
C SER A 427 -12.58 -5.01 -9.27
N ILE A 428 -13.23 -4.87 -10.41
CA ILE A 428 -14.37 -3.96 -10.60
C ILE A 428 -15.53 -4.81 -11.08
N ARG A 429 -16.70 -4.66 -10.46
CA ARG A 429 -17.91 -5.40 -10.85
C ARG A 429 -19.09 -4.43 -10.92
N SER A 430 -19.73 -4.35 -12.07
CA SER A 430 -20.99 -3.62 -12.19
C SER A 430 -22.09 -4.31 -11.39
N GLN A 431 -22.93 -3.52 -10.73
CA GLN A 431 -24.13 -4.01 -10.01
C GLN A 431 -25.35 -4.08 -10.93
N GLN A 432 -25.33 -3.32 -12.04
CA GLN A 432 -26.43 -3.20 -12.99
C GLN A 432 -26.22 -4.09 -14.22
N PHE A 433 -24.97 -4.32 -14.61
CA PHE A 433 -24.59 -5.05 -15.81
C PHE A 433 -23.71 -6.24 -15.46
N ARG A 434 -23.60 -7.22 -16.39
CA ARG A 434 -22.69 -8.36 -16.26
C ARG A 434 -21.25 -8.03 -16.63
N SER A 435 -20.80 -6.82 -16.29
CA SER A 435 -19.44 -6.34 -16.59
C SER A 435 -18.52 -6.53 -15.39
N ARG A 436 -17.32 -7.07 -15.63
CA ARG A 436 -16.29 -7.28 -14.61
C ARG A 436 -14.90 -6.98 -15.19
N ALA A 437 -14.06 -6.28 -14.42
CA ALA A 437 -12.62 -6.19 -14.67
C ALA A 437 -11.86 -6.78 -13.49
N THR A 438 -10.68 -7.30 -13.75
CA THR A 438 -9.75 -7.83 -12.76
C THR A 438 -8.34 -7.56 -13.24
N LEU A 439 -7.52 -7.02 -12.34
CA LEU A 439 -6.10 -6.80 -12.50
C LEU A 439 -5.41 -7.54 -11.36
N LEU A 440 -4.41 -8.36 -11.68
CA LEU A 440 -3.62 -9.13 -10.73
C LEU A 440 -2.15 -8.90 -11.03
N ILE A 441 -1.36 -8.52 -10.03
CA ILE A 441 0.08 -8.35 -10.16
C ILE A 441 0.74 -9.11 -9.02
N ASN A 442 1.58 -10.08 -9.35
CA ASN A 442 2.33 -10.83 -8.35
C ASN A 442 3.74 -10.25 -8.19
N TYR A 443 3.98 -9.53 -7.10
CA TYR A 443 5.28 -8.93 -6.81
C TYR A 443 6.28 -9.88 -6.14
N GLY A 444 5.86 -11.11 -5.79
CA GLY A 444 6.76 -12.15 -5.27
C GLY A 444 7.59 -12.85 -6.34
N ASP A 445 7.23 -12.70 -7.62
CA ASP A 445 7.94 -13.34 -8.74
C ASP A 445 9.16 -12.51 -9.15
N ALA A 446 10.22 -13.18 -9.63
CA ALA A 446 11.44 -12.51 -10.10
C ALA A 446 11.19 -11.58 -11.31
N ALA A 447 10.16 -11.88 -12.10
CA ALA A 447 9.67 -11.07 -13.22
C ALA A 447 8.16 -10.87 -13.06
N PRO A 448 7.73 -9.87 -12.28
CA PRO A 448 6.31 -9.64 -12.02
C PRO A 448 5.55 -9.33 -13.33
N GLU A 449 4.49 -10.09 -13.59
CA GLU A 449 3.59 -9.90 -14.73
C GLU A 449 2.25 -9.34 -14.24
N ALA A 450 1.74 -8.32 -14.93
CA ALA A 450 0.40 -7.80 -14.70
C ALA A 450 -0.61 -8.57 -15.55
N ARG A 451 -1.51 -9.34 -14.91
CA ARG A 451 -2.59 -10.06 -15.57
C ARG A 451 -3.87 -9.25 -15.54
N ILE A 452 -4.45 -9.02 -16.71
CA ILE A 452 -5.66 -8.24 -16.90
C ILE A 452 -6.75 -9.16 -17.45
N GLY A 453 -7.92 -9.11 -16.86
CA GLY A 453 -9.14 -9.76 -17.32
C GLY A 453 -10.28 -8.75 -17.34
N VAL A 454 -10.93 -8.57 -18.48
CA VAL A 454 -12.13 -7.74 -18.63
C VAL A 454 -13.20 -8.58 -19.31
N GLN A 455 -14.41 -8.59 -18.77
CA GLN A 455 -15.57 -9.24 -19.35
C GLN A 455 -16.70 -8.21 -19.40
N MET A 456 -17.33 -8.08 -20.56
CA MET A 456 -18.48 -7.23 -20.77
C MET A 456 -19.52 -8.01 -21.55
N ASP A 457 -20.74 -8.10 -21.03
CA ASP A 457 -21.86 -8.75 -21.71
C ASP A 457 -22.97 -7.75 -22.05
N ASP A 458 -23.75 -8.10 -23.06
CA ASP A 458 -24.88 -7.39 -23.62
C ASP A 458 -24.61 -5.92 -24.03
N VAL A 459 -23.50 -5.66 -24.70
CA VAL A 459 -23.19 -4.35 -25.29
C VAL A 459 -23.98 -4.17 -26.58
N SER A 460 -24.78 -3.12 -26.70
CA SER A 460 -25.54 -2.83 -27.94
C SER A 460 -24.59 -2.42 -29.07
N MET A 461 -24.78 -2.99 -30.25
CA MET A 461 -24.00 -2.60 -31.43
C MET A 461 -24.27 -1.16 -31.89
N GLY A 462 -25.49 -0.66 -31.73
CA GLY A 462 -25.80 0.74 -32.01
C GLY A 462 -25.06 1.72 -31.08
N ALA A 463 -24.72 1.27 -29.86
CA ALA A 463 -23.86 2.03 -28.96
C ALA A 463 -22.39 1.99 -29.39
N LEU A 464 -21.87 0.83 -29.78
CA LEU A 464 -20.53 0.68 -30.33
C LEU A 464 -20.33 1.50 -31.61
N GLN A 465 -21.36 1.63 -32.45
CA GLN A 465 -21.35 2.45 -33.66
C GLN A 465 -21.07 3.93 -33.36
N ARG A 466 -21.50 4.46 -32.22
CA ARG A 466 -21.22 5.85 -31.81
C ARG A 466 -19.73 6.10 -31.55
N GLY A 467 -18.99 5.06 -31.19
CA GLY A 467 -17.54 5.12 -30.96
C GLY A 467 -16.68 4.77 -32.18
N LEU A 468 -17.29 4.32 -33.29
CA LEU A 468 -16.60 3.96 -34.52
C LEU A 468 -16.47 5.20 -35.44
N ASN A 469 -15.30 5.40 -36.04
CA ASN A 469 -15.04 6.53 -36.94
C ASN A 469 -16.00 6.55 -38.14
N ALA A 470 -16.28 7.75 -38.65
CA ALA A 470 -17.15 7.96 -39.81
C ALA A 470 -16.64 7.27 -41.11
N GLY A 471 -15.37 6.88 -41.17
CA GLY A 471 -14.79 6.10 -42.26
C GLY A 471 -15.02 4.58 -42.15
N ASN A 472 -15.71 4.09 -41.12
CA ASN A 472 -15.98 2.67 -40.97
C ASN A 472 -16.97 2.20 -42.06
N ARG A 473 -16.56 1.19 -42.85
CA ARG A 473 -17.31 0.70 -44.01
C ARG A 473 -18.46 -0.23 -43.64
N VAL A 474 -18.49 -0.72 -42.40
CA VAL A 474 -19.57 -1.53 -41.85
C VAL A 474 -20.36 -0.68 -40.86
N ILE A 475 -21.65 -0.51 -41.14
CA ILE A 475 -22.58 0.22 -40.30
C ILE A 475 -23.40 -0.80 -39.52
N PHE A 476 -23.25 -0.81 -38.20
CA PHE A 476 -24.03 -1.67 -37.33
C PHE A 476 -25.35 -0.98 -36.94
N GLU A 477 -26.47 -1.62 -37.26
CA GLU A 477 -27.81 -1.08 -36.98
C GLU A 477 -28.38 -1.60 -35.66
N ASP A 478 -28.21 -2.91 -35.43
CA ASP A 478 -28.78 -3.60 -34.28
C ASP A 478 -27.95 -4.84 -33.94
N GLY A 479 -28.09 -5.36 -32.73
CA GLY A 479 -27.38 -6.54 -32.24
C GLY A 479 -26.72 -6.34 -30.89
N VAL A 480 -26.24 -7.45 -30.34
CA VAL A 480 -25.67 -7.53 -29.00
C VAL A 480 -24.29 -8.17 -29.05
N VAL A 481 -23.34 -7.60 -28.31
CA VAL A 481 -21.93 -8.05 -28.26
C VAL A 481 -21.53 -8.38 -26.83
N ALA A 482 -20.91 -9.54 -26.65
CA ALA A 482 -20.11 -9.86 -25.50
C ALA A 482 -18.61 -9.78 -25.86
N ALA A 483 -17.81 -9.16 -25.01
CA ALA A 483 -16.37 -9.01 -25.21
C ALA A 483 -15.63 -9.47 -23.96
N THR A 484 -14.65 -10.35 -24.14
CA THR A 484 -13.74 -10.80 -23.09
C THR A 484 -12.31 -10.51 -23.50
N ILE A 485 -11.58 -9.78 -22.67
CA ILE A 485 -10.15 -9.52 -22.80
C ILE A 485 -9.44 -10.26 -21.67
N SER A 486 -8.43 -11.07 -21.99
CA SER A 486 -7.61 -11.73 -20.99
C SER A 486 -6.16 -11.79 -21.45
N GLY A 487 -5.22 -11.50 -20.57
CA GLY A 487 -3.80 -11.61 -20.91
C GLY A 487 -2.88 -11.02 -19.88
N GLY A 488 -1.60 -10.95 -20.25
CA GLY A 488 -0.51 -10.48 -19.42
C GLY A 488 0.25 -9.32 -20.04
N ALA A 489 0.82 -8.47 -19.19
CA ALA A 489 1.70 -7.40 -19.59
C ALA A 489 2.91 -7.31 -18.66
N THR A 490 4.08 -7.13 -19.26
CA THR A 490 5.33 -6.75 -18.60
C THR A 490 5.80 -5.42 -19.18
N ARG A 491 6.88 -4.83 -18.63
CA ARG A 491 7.45 -3.61 -19.20
C ARG A 491 8.01 -3.78 -20.61
N ASP A 492 8.28 -5.01 -21.02
CA ASP A 492 8.93 -5.29 -22.30
C ASP A 492 7.93 -5.75 -23.35
N ALA A 493 6.90 -6.50 -22.96
CA ALA A 493 5.95 -7.09 -23.88
C ALA A 493 4.53 -7.20 -23.31
N VAL A 494 3.57 -7.29 -24.21
CA VAL A 494 2.16 -7.57 -23.92
C VAL A 494 1.70 -8.80 -24.68
N ASP A 495 0.79 -9.57 -24.08
CA ASP A 495 0.08 -10.68 -24.70
C ASP A 495 -1.36 -10.69 -24.21
N PHE A 496 -2.27 -10.14 -25.03
CA PHE A 496 -3.69 -10.09 -24.75
C PHE A 496 -4.48 -10.88 -25.77
N GLN A 497 -5.48 -11.62 -25.29
CA GLN A 497 -6.49 -12.26 -26.10
C GLN A 497 -7.81 -11.50 -25.94
N LEU A 498 -8.34 -10.98 -27.04
CA LEU A 498 -9.65 -10.35 -27.13
C LEU A 498 -10.58 -11.31 -27.87
N ARG A 499 -11.63 -11.77 -27.18
CA ARG A 499 -12.71 -12.58 -27.73
C ARG A 499 -13.97 -11.72 -27.82
N VAL A 500 -14.53 -11.62 -29.02
CA VAL A 500 -15.76 -10.87 -29.31
C VAL A 500 -16.79 -11.86 -29.83
N GLU A 501 -17.94 -11.90 -29.18
CA GLU A 501 -19.07 -12.74 -29.57
C GLU A 501 -20.27 -11.82 -29.81
N ALA A 502 -20.71 -11.76 -31.06
CA ALA A 502 -21.85 -10.96 -31.46
C ALA A 502 -23.01 -11.85 -31.86
N GLN A 503 -24.21 -11.44 -31.46
CA GLN A 503 -25.46 -12.16 -31.68
C GLN A 503 -26.53 -11.23 -32.25
N SER A 504 -27.37 -11.79 -33.12
CA SER A 504 -28.50 -11.08 -33.74
C SER A 504 -28.10 -9.76 -34.42
N MET A 505 -26.90 -9.70 -34.99
CA MET A 505 -26.38 -8.53 -35.67
C MET A 505 -27.20 -8.18 -36.91
N ARG A 506 -27.37 -6.87 -37.14
CA ARG A 506 -27.81 -6.30 -38.41
C ARG A 506 -26.79 -5.27 -38.85
N CYS A 507 -26.19 -5.51 -40.00
CA CYS A 507 -25.12 -4.67 -40.55
C CYS A 507 -25.47 -4.28 -41.98
N ARG A 508 -25.09 -3.06 -42.38
CA ARG A 508 -25.04 -2.63 -43.78
C ARG A 508 -23.63 -2.28 -44.19
N VAL A 509 -23.30 -2.53 -45.45
CA VAL A 509 -22.00 -2.20 -46.01
C VAL A 509 -22.10 -0.91 -46.81
N GLY A 510 -21.16 0.01 -46.58
CA GLY A 510 -21.09 1.29 -47.29
C GLY A 510 -20.83 1.13 -48.80
N PRO A 511 -21.01 2.22 -49.57
CA PRO A 511 -20.99 2.19 -51.04
C PRO A 511 -19.63 1.80 -51.66
N ALA A 512 -18.55 1.75 -50.89
CA ALA A 512 -17.20 1.39 -51.33
C ALA A 512 -16.90 -0.13 -51.28
N GLY A 513 -17.88 -0.96 -50.88
CA GLY A 513 -17.66 -2.40 -50.73
C GLY A 513 -16.74 -2.78 -49.57
N LEU A 514 -16.56 -4.09 -49.35
CA LEU A 514 -15.79 -4.63 -48.22
C LEU A 514 -15.00 -5.88 -48.67
N PHE A 515 -13.74 -5.99 -48.23
CA PHE A 515 -12.86 -7.13 -48.57
C PHE A 515 -12.74 -7.43 -50.08
N GLY A 516 -12.80 -6.40 -50.93
CA GLY A 516 -12.72 -6.56 -52.39
C GLY A 516 -14.02 -7.02 -53.06
N MET A 517 -15.11 -7.15 -52.31
CA MET A 517 -16.46 -7.37 -52.84
C MET A 517 -17.12 -6.04 -53.23
N ASP A 518 -17.90 -6.05 -54.32
CA ASP A 518 -18.78 -4.94 -54.69
C ASP A 518 -19.79 -4.64 -53.56
N ALA A 519 -20.15 -3.37 -53.40
CA ALA A 519 -21.03 -2.91 -52.32
C ALA A 519 -22.35 -3.69 -52.25
N LYS A 520 -22.96 -4.06 -53.38
CA LYS A 520 -24.22 -4.83 -53.36
C LYS A 520 -24.03 -6.25 -52.85
N VAL A 521 -22.95 -6.90 -53.27
CA VAL A 521 -22.62 -8.28 -52.88
C VAL A 521 -22.21 -8.33 -51.41
N ALA A 522 -21.43 -7.34 -50.95
CA ALA A 522 -21.02 -7.22 -49.57
C ALA A 522 -22.22 -6.91 -48.66
N ASP A 523 -23.10 -5.98 -49.05
CA ASP A 523 -24.30 -5.64 -48.26
C ASP A 523 -25.24 -6.84 -48.14
N GLU A 524 -25.47 -7.58 -49.23
CA GLU A 524 -26.30 -8.79 -49.21
C GLU A 524 -25.67 -9.88 -48.33
N ALA A 525 -24.37 -10.11 -48.40
CA ALA A 525 -23.68 -11.10 -47.57
C ALA A 525 -23.73 -10.75 -46.07
N PHE A 526 -23.52 -9.48 -45.70
CA PHE A 526 -23.52 -9.04 -44.31
C PHE A 526 -24.92 -8.86 -43.72
N ARG A 527 -25.96 -8.67 -44.56
CA ARG A 527 -27.36 -8.67 -44.13
C ARG A 527 -27.79 -9.99 -43.49
N TYR A 528 -27.14 -11.08 -43.88
CA TYR A 528 -27.44 -12.44 -43.39
C TYR A 528 -26.53 -12.88 -42.23
N ALA A 529 -25.39 -12.21 -42.02
CA ALA A 529 -24.47 -12.50 -40.93
C ALA A 529 -25.03 -12.02 -39.58
N ARG A 530 -25.79 -12.90 -38.90
CA ARG A 530 -26.39 -12.60 -37.58
C ARG A 530 -25.46 -12.85 -36.40
N ASP A 531 -24.59 -13.86 -36.50
CA ASP A 531 -23.74 -14.29 -35.39
C ASP A 531 -22.27 -14.23 -35.83
N LEU A 532 -21.39 -13.68 -34.99
CA LEU A 532 -19.97 -13.53 -35.31
C LEU A 532 -19.12 -13.73 -34.05
N ASN A 533 -18.26 -14.73 -34.10
CA ASN A 533 -17.29 -15.02 -33.05
C ASN A 533 -15.88 -14.74 -33.58
N LEU A 534 -15.21 -13.75 -32.99
CA LEU A 534 -13.87 -13.34 -33.35
C LEU A 534 -12.94 -13.49 -32.15
N THR A 535 -11.77 -14.08 -32.40
CA THR A 535 -10.68 -14.11 -31.42
C THR A 535 -9.49 -13.38 -32.03
N LEU A 536 -9.06 -12.32 -31.36
CA LEU A 536 -7.95 -11.44 -31.72
C LEU A 536 -6.87 -11.61 -30.67
N ARG A 537 -5.60 -11.71 -31.08
CA ARG A 537 -4.47 -11.72 -30.16
C ARG A 537 -3.60 -10.49 -30.39
N ILE A 538 -3.31 -9.76 -29.34
CA ILE A 538 -2.46 -8.56 -29.36
C ILE A 538 -1.16 -8.95 -28.69
N ILE A 539 -0.08 -9.09 -29.46
CA ILE A 539 1.24 -9.48 -28.97
C ILE A 539 2.34 -8.55 -29.45
N GLY A 540 3.38 -8.39 -28.66
CA GLY A 540 4.59 -7.68 -29.05
C GLY A 540 5.09 -6.73 -27.97
N PRO A 541 6.09 -5.88 -28.29
CA PRO A 541 6.61 -4.89 -27.36
C PRO A 541 5.52 -3.90 -26.94
N ILE A 542 5.55 -3.42 -25.69
CA ILE A 542 4.49 -2.51 -25.21
C ILE A 542 4.42 -1.19 -25.99
N ASP A 543 5.53 -0.72 -26.57
CA ASP A 543 5.56 0.50 -27.38
C ASP A 543 5.09 0.26 -28.83
N ALA A 544 4.94 -1.00 -29.25
CA ALA A 544 4.56 -1.38 -30.60
C ALA A 544 3.81 -2.73 -30.62
N PRO A 545 2.66 -2.84 -29.94
CA PRO A 545 1.86 -4.07 -29.95
C PRO A 545 1.35 -4.35 -31.36
N ARG A 546 1.36 -5.61 -31.76
CA ARG A 546 0.84 -6.06 -33.06
C ARG A 546 -0.42 -6.88 -32.86
N ILE A 547 -1.43 -6.58 -33.67
CA ILE A 547 -2.63 -7.41 -33.73
C ILE A 547 -2.32 -8.58 -34.66
N VAL A 548 -2.34 -9.79 -34.13
CA VAL A 548 -2.21 -11.03 -34.88
C VAL A 548 -3.60 -11.59 -35.12
N PHE A 549 -3.93 -11.67 -36.40
CA PHE A 549 -5.15 -12.31 -36.88
C PHE A 549 -4.85 -13.78 -37.14
N ASP A 550 -5.64 -14.67 -36.55
CA ASP A 550 -5.67 -16.07 -36.97
C ASP A 550 -6.48 -16.13 -38.29
N ALA A 551 -5.82 -15.82 -39.41
CA ALA A 551 -6.46 -15.75 -40.72
C ALA A 551 -7.20 -17.04 -41.11
N PRO A 552 -6.69 -18.26 -40.84
CA PRO A 552 -7.45 -19.50 -41.00
C PRO A 552 -8.74 -19.54 -40.17
N ALA A 553 -8.67 -19.20 -38.88
CA ALA A 553 -9.83 -19.25 -37.99
C ALA A 553 -10.89 -18.20 -38.35
N ILE A 554 -10.48 -16.98 -38.73
CA ILE A 554 -11.40 -15.92 -39.17
C ILE A 554 -12.09 -16.32 -40.49
N THR A 555 -11.33 -16.88 -41.44
CA THR A 555 -11.88 -17.33 -42.73
C THR A 555 -12.88 -18.48 -42.53
N ALA A 556 -12.59 -19.41 -41.61
CA ALA A 556 -13.51 -20.48 -41.22
C ALA A 556 -14.76 -19.91 -40.54
N ALA A 557 -14.61 -19.00 -39.55
CA ALA A 557 -15.73 -18.41 -38.84
C ALA A 557 -16.67 -17.58 -39.75
N LEU A 558 -16.11 -16.77 -40.65
CA LEU A 558 -16.89 -16.03 -41.66
C LEU A 558 -17.58 -16.97 -42.63
N ARG A 559 -16.89 -18.02 -43.10
CA ARG A 559 -17.48 -19.03 -43.97
C ARG A 559 -18.63 -19.75 -43.28
N ASP A 560 -18.45 -20.21 -42.05
CA ASP A 560 -19.46 -20.94 -41.29
C ASP A 560 -20.67 -20.06 -40.99
N ALA A 561 -20.44 -18.78 -40.64
CA ALA A 561 -21.51 -17.81 -40.44
C ALA A 561 -22.31 -17.57 -41.73
N LEU A 562 -21.64 -17.40 -42.87
CA LEU A 562 -22.29 -17.22 -44.18
C LEU A 562 -23.03 -18.48 -44.64
N VAL A 563 -22.46 -19.67 -44.43
CA VAL A 563 -23.11 -20.96 -44.75
C VAL A 563 -24.33 -21.19 -43.87
N ALA A 564 -24.23 -20.92 -42.57
CA ALA A 564 -25.36 -21.04 -41.65
C ALA A 564 -26.48 -20.06 -42.01
N ALA A 565 -26.12 -18.84 -42.39
CA ALA A 565 -27.07 -17.83 -42.82
C ALA A 565 -27.74 -18.18 -44.16
N GLY A 566 -26.97 -18.68 -45.13
CA GLY A 566 -27.48 -19.17 -46.41
C GLY A 566 -28.42 -20.37 -46.26
N LYS A 567 -28.09 -21.33 -45.37
CA LYS A 567 -28.97 -22.46 -45.05
C LYS A 567 -30.30 -22.02 -44.44
N ARG A 568 -30.27 -21.01 -43.55
CA ARG A 568 -31.49 -20.45 -42.93
C ARG A 568 -32.36 -19.70 -43.94
N GLU A 569 -31.79 -18.85 -44.78
CA GLU A 569 -32.54 -18.12 -45.83
C GLU A 569 -33.13 -19.09 -46.85
N LEU A 570 -32.37 -20.11 -47.27
CA LEU A 570 -32.89 -21.15 -48.16
C LEU A 570 -34.06 -21.88 -47.49
N ALA A 571 -33.95 -22.22 -46.21
CA ALA A 571 -35.05 -22.83 -45.46
C ALA A 571 -36.27 -21.92 -45.31
N GLU A 572 -36.10 -20.61 -45.10
CA GLU A 572 -37.20 -19.62 -45.02
C GLU A 572 -37.87 -19.37 -46.38
N ARG A 573 -37.10 -19.19 -47.46
CA ARG A 573 -37.65 -19.00 -48.82
C ARG A 573 -38.32 -20.25 -49.35
N VAL A 574 -37.74 -21.42 -49.08
CA VAL A 574 -38.35 -22.72 -49.41
C VAL A 574 -39.61 -22.90 -48.57
N GLY A 575 -39.57 -22.65 -47.25
CA GLY A 575 -40.74 -22.74 -46.38
C GLY A 575 -41.88 -21.78 -46.78
N GLY A 576 -41.55 -20.55 -47.16
CA GLY A 576 -42.51 -19.53 -47.58
C GLY A 576 -43.07 -19.74 -49.00
N ALA A 577 -42.26 -20.21 -49.95
CA ALA A 577 -42.71 -20.46 -51.33
C ALA A 577 -43.44 -21.80 -51.49
N LEU A 578 -43.19 -22.77 -50.60
CA LEU A 578 -43.77 -24.11 -50.66
C LEU A 578 -44.89 -24.37 -49.65
N GLY A 579 -45.11 -23.47 -48.67
CA GLY A 579 -46.23 -23.56 -47.73
C GLY A 579 -47.60 -23.51 -48.40
N ASP A 580 -47.72 -22.79 -49.52
CA ASP A 580 -49.00 -22.64 -50.25
C ASP A 580 -49.24 -23.70 -51.34
N LYS A 581 -48.29 -24.60 -51.63
CA LYS A 581 -48.37 -25.49 -52.82
C LYS A 581 -47.89 -26.94 -52.66
N LEU A 582 -47.67 -27.47 -51.45
CA LEU A 582 -47.22 -28.86 -51.28
C LEU A 582 -48.31 -29.82 -50.75
N PRO A 583 -48.44 -31.04 -51.32
CA PRO A 583 -49.19 -32.13 -50.70
C PRO A 583 -48.48 -32.70 -49.45
N PRO A 584 -49.22 -33.26 -48.48
CA PRO A 584 -48.67 -33.75 -47.21
C PRO A 584 -47.72 -34.93 -47.45
N GLY A 585 -46.44 -34.75 -47.09
CA GLY A 585 -45.37 -35.74 -47.23
C GLY A 585 -44.15 -35.26 -48.03
N ALA A 586 -44.29 -34.22 -48.86
CA ALA A 586 -43.20 -33.71 -49.69
C ALA A 586 -42.23 -32.76 -48.96
N ALA A 587 -42.57 -32.28 -47.76
CA ALA A 587 -41.72 -31.40 -46.95
C ALA A 587 -40.39 -32.06 -46.52
N GLY A 588 -40.38 -33.38 -46.26
CA GLY A 588 -39.18 -34.10 -45.82
C GLY A 588 -38.14 -34.28 -46.92
N ALA A 589 -38.58 -34.52 -48.17
CA ALA A 589 -37.69 -34.65 -49.33
C ALA A 589 -37.06 -33.31 -49.73
N VAL A 590 -37.81 -32.21 -49.57
CA VAL A 590 -37.31 -30.85 -49.82
C VAL A 590 -36.31 -30.42 -48.74
N GLN A 591 -36.55 -30.75 -47.46
CA GLN A 591 -35.57 -30.51 -46.39
C GLN A 591 -34.27 -31.31 -46.59
N GLN A 592 -34.36 -32.56 -47.07
CA GLN A 592 -33.17 -33.35 -47.44
C GLN A 592 -32.43 -32.76 -48.64
N GLY A 593 -33.15 -32.28 -49.67
CA GLY A 593 -32.56 -31.62 -50.84
C GLY A 593 -31.86 -30.30 -50.50
N VAL A 594 -32.46 -29.48 -49.62
CA VAL A 594 -31.86 -28.25 -49.07
C VAL A 594 -30.62 -28.57 -48.24
N GLY A 595 -30.65 -29.65 -47.45
CA GLY A 595 -29.47 -30.18 -46.74
C GLY A 595 -28.33 -30.56 -47.68
N ALA A 596 -28.64 -31.31 -48.76
CA ALA A 596 -27.67 -31.77 -49.74
C ALA A 596 -27.06 -30.65 -50.59
N ILE A 597 -27.83 -29.61 -50.93
CA ILE A 597 -27.32 -28.41 -51.63
C ILE A 597 -26.41 -27.60 -50.69
N GLY A 598 -26.76 -27.52 -49.40
CA GLY A 598 -25.92 -26.91 -48.37
C GLY A 598 -24.60 -27.65 -48.11
N GLU A 599 -24.58 -28.98 -48.25
CA GLU A 599 -23.35 -29.79 -48.21
C GLU A 599 -22.51 -29.63 -49.49
N GLY A 600 -23.16 -29.57 -50.67
CA GLY A 600 -22.49 -29.35 -51.95
C GLY A 600 -21.82 -27.97 -52.06
N LEU A 601 -22.43 -26.92 -51.50
CA LEU A 601 -21.83 -25.59 -51.37
C LEU A 601 -20.66 -25.60 -50.38
N GLY A 602 -20.75 -26.35 -49.28
CA GLY A 602 -19.63 -26.58 -48.35
C GLY A 602 -18.41 -27.23 -49.04
N GLY A 603 -18.66 -28.20 -49.92
CA GLY A 603 -17.63 -28.86 -50.74
C GLY A 603 -16.98 -27.95 -51.77
N LEU A 604 -17.72 -27.02 -52.39
CA LEU A 604 -17.21 -26.05 -53.38
C LEU A 604 -16.28 -24.98 -52.76
N PHE A 605 -16.48 -24.64 -51.48
CA PHE A 605 -15.60 -23.74 -50.74
C PHE A 605 -14.50 -24.46 -49.94
N GLY A 606 -14.41 -25.79 -50.03
CA GLY A 606 -13.28 -26.57 -49.53
C GLY A 606 -13.33 -26.95 -48.04
N SER A 607 -14.51 -27.26 -47.49
CA SER A 607 -14.56 -28.04 -46.24
C SER A 607 -14.10 -29.47 -46.52
N LYS A 608 -12.93 -29.88 -46.00
CA LYS A 608 -12.64 -31.33 -45.89
C LYS A 608 -13.59 -31.94 -44.86
N PRO A 609 -14.15 -33.13 -45.12
CA PRO A 609 -14.96 -33.84 -44.13
C PRO A 609 -14.09 -34.23 -42.93
N GLU A 610 -14.61 -34.04 -41.71
CA GLU A 610 -13.99 -34.53 -40.48
C GLU A 610 -13.66 -36.02 -40.59
N GLU A 611 -12.38 -36.34 -40.43
CA GLU A 611 -11.92 -37.71 -40.26
C GLU A 611 -12.37 -38.17 -38.87
N LYS A 612 -13.31 -39.13 -38.83
CA LYS A 612 -13.81 -39.73 -37.59
C LYS A 612 -12.64 -40.25 -36.75
N LYS A 613 -12.38 -39.59 -35.63
CA LYS A 613 -11.44 -40.05 -34.59
C LYS A 613 -11.92 -41.40 -34.05
N PRO A 614 -11.07 -42.44 -33.98
CA PRO A 614 -11.47 -43.73 -33.41
C PRO A 614 -11.73 -43.59 -31.90
N PRO A 615 -12.66 -44.38 -31.33
CA PRO A 615 -13.04 -44.28 -29.93
C PRO A 615 -11.86 -44.61 -28.99
N PRO A 616 -11.82 -44.01 -27.79
CA PRO A 616 -10.73 -44.22 -26.85
C PRO A 616 -10.69 -45.68 -26.39
N GLN A 617 -9.52 -46.31 -26.55
CA GLN A 617 -9.22 -47.62 -25.98
C GLN A 617 -9.26 -47.54 -24.45
N GLN A 618 -10.04 -48.41 -23.82
CA GLN A 618 -10.06 -48.60 -22.37
C GLN A 618 -8.70 -49.13 -21.89
N PRO A 619 -8.25 -48.75 -20.67
CA PRO A 619 -7.02 -49.28 -20.10
C PRO A 619 -7.18 -50.77 -19.74
N PRO A 620 -6.10 -51.57 -19.83
CA PRO A 620 -6.16 -52.98 -19.46
C PRO A 620 -6.37 -53.10 -17.94
N LYS A 621 -7.14 -54.13 -17.57
CA LYS A 621 -7.47 -54.48 -16.18
C LYS A 621 -6.25 -54.78 -15.33
#